data_AF-A0A958UHY0-F1
#
_entry.id   AF-A0A958UHY0-F1
#
_cell.length_a   1.000
_cell.length_b   1.000
_cell.length_c   1.000
_cell.angle_alpha   90.00
_cell.angle_beta   90.00
_cell.angle_gamma   90.00
#
_symmetry.space_group_name_H-M   'P 1'
#
loop_
_entity.id
_entity.type
_entity.pdbx_description
1 polymer ?
#
loop_
_entity_poly.entity_id
_entity_poly.type
_entity_poly.pdbx_seq_one_letter_code
_entity_poly.pdbx_strand_id
1 'polypeptide(L)'
;MPKINQNKDKIRRFISSNRALISNYISLIVLQGANYILPLIILPFLVRVLGTDKFGLVMFAQSLCIFLTVLVDFGFNLSGTREISLAREDKSKMSEIFLAIMFIKTVLIILAFLLLFIVVMVFDRFTKDYEVYLLSFGLVIGQAIFPVWFFQGIEKMKFV
;
A
#
# COMPACT_ATOMS: atom_id res chain seq x y z
N MET A 1 43.93 27.14 17.47
CA MET A 1 43.13 26.18 16.67
C MET A 1 41.99 25.53 17.51
N PRO A 2 40.94 26.24 17.98
CA PRO A 2 39.97 25.67 18.95
C PRO A 2 38.55 25.38 18.40
N LYS A 3 38.19 25.81 17.17
CA LYS A 3 36.80 25.77 16.68
C LYS A 3 36.31 24.37 16.21
N ILE A 4 37.21 23.41 16.01
CA ILE A 4 36.87 22.09 15.42
C ILE A 4 36.25 21.12 16.44
N ASN A 5 36.65 21.20 17.73
CA ASN A 5 36.15 20.26 18.75
C ASN A 5 34.72 20.56 19.23
N GLN A 6 34.32 21.84 19.28
CA GLN A 6 32.95 22.21 19.70
C GLN A 6 31.86 21.67 18.77
N ASN A 7 32.16 21.50 17.47
CA ASN A 7 31.21 20.91 16.51
C ASN A 7 31.05 19.40 16.70
N LYS A 8 32.12 18.67 17.02
CA LYS A 8 32.06 17.22 17.29
C LYS A 8 31.23 16.93 18.55
N ASP A 9 31.36 17.75 19.58
CA ASP A 9 30.60 17.58 20.83
C ASP A 9 29.12 17.96 20.69
N LYS A 10 28.81 18.98 19.88
CA LYS A 10 27.42 19.30 19.48
C LYS A 10 26.77 18.15 18.71
N ILE A 11 27.48 17.56 17.74
CA ILE A 11 27.00 16.43 16.95
C ILE A 11 26.76 15.20 17.84
N ARG A 12 27.69 14.89 18.76
CA ARG A 12 27.52 13.76 19.70
C ARG A 12 26.34 13.95 20.65
N ARG A 13 26.14 15.14 21.20
CA ARG A 13 24.98 15.45 22.05
C ARG A 13 23.66 15.42 21.29
N PHE A 14 23.65 15.88 20.04
CA PHE A 14 22.48 15.79 19.16
C PHE A 14 22.12 14.33 18.83
N ILE A 15 23.12 13.50 18.49
CA ILE A 15 22.93 12.08 18.19
C ILE A 15 22.43 11.30 19.43
N SER A 16 22.97 11.58 20.62
CA SER A 16 22.51 10.90 21.85
C SER A 16 21.10 11.33 22.25
N SER A 17 20.75 12.61 22.09
CA SER A 17 19.42 13.14 22.37
C SER A 17 18.35 12.61 21.40
N ASN A 18 18.73 12.29 20.16
CA ASN A 18 17.81 11.89 19.09
C ASN A 18 18.03 10.43 18.62
N ARG A 19 18.66 9.59 19.45
CA ARG A 19 19.04 8.21 19.07
C ARG A 19 17.88 7.39 18.51
N ALA A 20 16.68 7.53 19.10
CA ALA A 20 15.48 6.86 18.64
C ALA A 20 15.00 7.36 17.26
N LEU A 21 15.09 8.68 17.01
CA LEU A 21 14.72 9.26 15.72
C LEU A 21 15.66 8.79 14.61
N ILE A 22 16.96 8.78 14.88
CA ILE A 22 17.98 8.31 13.93
C ILE A 22 17.79 6.81 13.64
N SER A 23 17.53 6.00 14.66
CA SER A 23 17.25 4.56 14.51
C SER A 23 16.03 4.33 13.60
N ASN A 24 14.92 5.03 13.85
CA ASN A 24 13.71 4.90 13.04
C ASN A 24 13.94 5.34 11.59
N TYR A 25 14.70 6.41 11.38
CA TYR A 25 15.01 6.92 10.04
C TYR A 25 15.88 5.93 9.25
N ILE A 26 16.87 5.31 9.89
CA ILE A 26 17.67 4.24 9.26
C ILE A 26 16.79 3.03 8.91
N SER A 27 15.91 2.60 9.82
CA SER A 27 14.97 1.51 9.54
C SER A 27 14.08 1.83 8.33
N LEU A 28 13.55 3.06 8.23
CA LEU A 28 12.77 3.50 7.07
C LEU A 28 13.60 3.51 5.78
N ILE A 29 14.84 3.99 5.82
CA ILE A 29 15.74 3.96 4.66
C ILE A 29 15.97 2.52 4.19
N VAL A 30 16.24 1.60 5.13
CA VAL A 30 16.48 0.18 4.79
C VAL A 30 15.22 -0.43 4.19
N LEU A 31 14.06 -0.19 4.80
CA LEU A 31 12.78 -0.71 4.32
C LEU A 31 12.43 -0.19 2.93
N GLN A 32 12.58 1.11 2.70
CA GLN A 32 12.35 1.71 1.37
C GLN A 32 13.40 1.25 0.35
N GLY A 33 14.67 1.14 0.76
CA GLY A 33 15.73 0.58 -0.06
C GLY A 33 15.39 -0.85 -0.51
N ALA A 34 14.93 -1.69 0.40
CA ALA A 34 14.49 -3.05 0.09
C ALA A 34 13.29 -3.06 -0.87
N ASN A 35 12.28 -2.21 -0.65
CA ASN A 35 11.11 -2.08 -1.53
C ASN A 35 11.45 -1.71 -2.98
N TYR A 36 12.57 -1.03 -3.23
CA TYR A 36 13.01 -0.70 -4.59
C TYR A 36 14.06 -1.68 -5.15
N ILE A 37 15.01 -2.12 -4.33
CA ILE A 37 16.09 -3.02 -4.76
C ILE A 37 15.54 -4.42 -5.07
N LEU A 38 14.60 -4.92 -4.26
CA LEU A 38 14.03 -6.25 -4.47
C LEU A 38 13.34 -6.37 -5.84
N PRO A 39 12.38 -5.50 -6.24
CA PRO A 39 11.81 -5.56 -7.58
C PRO A 39 12.85 -5.46 -8.69
N LEU A 40 13.89 -4.65 -8.52
CA LEU A 40 14.95 -4.49 -9.53
C LEU A 40 15.76 -5.78 -9.74
N ILE A 41 16.03 -6.55 -8.67
CA ILE A 41 16.71 -7.84 -8.75
C ILE A 41 15.76 -8.93 -9.28
N ILE A 42 14.48 -8.90 -8.87
CA ILE A 42 13.49 -9.91 -9.26
C ILE A 42 13.07 -9.73 -10.73
N LEU A 43 13.05 -8.50 -11.25
CA LEU A 43 12.66 -8.18 -12.63
C LEU A 43 13.41 -9.00 -13.69
N PRO A 44 14.76 -9.02 -13.75
CA PRO A 44 15.47 -9.80 -14.77
C PRO A 44 15.23 -11.30 -14.63
N PHE A 45 14.99 -11.80 -13.42
CA PHE A 45 14.61 -13.19 -13.18
C PHE A 45 13.21 -13.48 -13.75
N LEU A 46 12.21 -12.66 -13.43
CA LEU A 46 10.85 -12.77 -13.95
C LEU A 46 10.82 -12.72 -15.48
N VAL A 47 11.50 -11.76 -16.10
CA VAL A 47 11.56 -11.63 -17.56
C VAL A 47 12.22 -12.84 -18.20
N ARG A 48 13.27 -13.42 -17.60
CA ARG A 48 13.94 -14.61 -18.13
C ARG A 48 13.07 -15.87 -18.03
N VAL A 49 12.33 -16.04 -16.93
CA VAL A 49 11.52 -17.24 -16.67
C VAL A 49 10.19 -17.20 -17.42
N LEU A 50 9.52 -16.04 -17.43
CA LEU A 50 8.19 -15.88 -18.05
C LEU A 50 8.28 -15.55 -19.55
N GLY A 51 9.41 -15.00 -19.99
CA GLY A 51 9.52 -14.34 -21.29
C GLY A 51 8.87 -12.96 -21.30
N THR A 52 9.23 -12.13 -22.27
CA THR A 52 8.75 -10.75 -22.39
C THR A 52 7.24 -10.67 -22.58
N ASP A 53 6.65 -11.62 -23.28
CA ASP A 53 5.23 -11.60 -23.63
C ASP A 53 4.33 -11.84 -22.42
N LYS A 54 4.61 -12.90 -21.64
CA LYS A 54 3.84 -13.21 -20.43
C LYS A 54 4.10 -12.22 -19.30
N PHE A 55 5.34 -11.73 -19.17
CA PHE A 55 5.65 -10.67 -18.20
C PHE A 55 4.86 -9.39 -18.50
N GLY A 56 4.80 -8.97 -19.78
CA GLY A 56 4.02 -7.81 -20.20
C GLY A 56 2.52 -7.96 -19.89
N LEU A 57 1.96 -9.16 -20.11
CA LEU A 57 0.58 -9.47 -19.75
C LEU A 57 0.31 -9.33 -18.24
N VAL A 58 1.17 -9.90 -17.40
CA VAL A 58 1.04 -9.82 -15.93
C VAL A 58 1.14 -8.36 -15.47
N MET A 59 2.13 -7.60 -15.96
CA MET A 59 2.27 -6.19 -15.60
C MET A 59 1.06 -5.35 -16.03
N PHE A 60 0.47 -5.67 -17.18
CA PHE A 60 -0.75 -5.02 -17.64
C PHE A 60 -1.96 -5.37 -16.74
N ALA A 61 -2.14 -6.65 -16.39
CA ALA A 61 -3.18 -7.08 -15.47
C ALA A 61 -3.05 -6.42 -14.08
N GLN A 62 -1.81 -6.33 -13.56
CA GLN A 62 -1.52 -5.62 -12.32
C GLN A 62 -1.84 -4.13 -12.41
N SER A 63 -1.47 -3.47 -13.51
CA SER A 63 -1.77 -2.05 -13.74
C SER A 63 -3.27 -1.78 -13.73
N LEU A 64 -4.05 -2.66 -14.36
CA LEU A 64 -5.51 -2.59 -14.32
C LEU A 64 -6.05 -2.76 -12.88
N CYS A 65 -5.51 -3.73 -12.13
CA CYS A 65 -5.86 -3.91 -10.73
C CYS A 65 -5.53 -2.68 -9.87
N ILE A 66 -4.42 -1.98 -10.13
CA ILE A 66 -4.07 -0.74 -9.43
C ILE A 66 -5.17 0.32 -9.62
N PHE A 67 -5.70 0.49 -10.83
CA PHE A 67 -6.83 1.42 -11.06
C PHE A 67 -8.09 0.99 -10.31
N LEU A 68 -8.39 -0.31 -10.26
CA LEU A 68 -9.53 -0.83 -9.48
C LEU A 68 -9.33 -0.63 -7.98
N THR A 69 -8.11 -0.77 -7.47
CA THR A 69 -7.78 -0.48 -6.06
C THR A 69 -8.04 0.98 -5.73
N VAL A 70 -7.66 1.92 -6.61
CA VAL A 70 -7.95 3.35 -6.41
C VAL A 70 -9.46 3.60 -6.33
N LEU A 71 -10.25 2.90 -7.15
CA LEU A 71 -11.71 2.97 -7.09
C LEU A 71 -12.25 2.42 -5.75
N VAL A 72 -11.77 1.26 -5.30
CA VAL A 72 -12.22 0.64 -4.05
C VAL A 72 -11.83 1.44 -2.81
N ASP A 73 -10.66 2.07 -2.82
CA ASP A 73 -10.19 2.90 -1.71
C ASP A 73 -10.88 4.26 -1.64
N PHE A 74 -11.63 4.68 -2.66
CA PHE A 74 -12.49 5.87 -2.76
C PHE A 74 -12.26 6.98 -1.72
N GLY A 75 -11.03 7.50 -1.63
CA GLY A 75 -10.69 8.56 -0.68
C GLY A 75 -10.82 8.22 0.82
N PHE A 76 -11.10 6.96 1.21
CA PHE A 76 -11.20 6.50 2.60
C PHE A 76 -9.91 6.70 3.39
N ASN A 77 -8.76 6.68 2.71
CA ASN A 77 -7.48 7.03 3.32
C ASN A 77 -7.41 8.48 3.82
N LEU A 78 -8.26 9.38 3.33
CA LEU A 78 -8.40 10.75 3.84
C LEU A 78 -9.62 10.89 4.75
N SER A 79 -10.80 10.54 4.25
CA SER A 79 -12.07 10.73 4.97
C SER A 79 -12.18 9.79 6.18
N GLY A 80 -11.90 8.50 5.99
CA GLY A 80 -11.93 7.49 7.05
C GLY A 80 -10.90 7.79 8.15
N THR A 81 -9.69 8.16 7.76
CA THR A 81 -8.65 8.60 8.71
C THR A 81 -9.13 9.77 9.55
N ARG A 82 -9.69 10.82 8.92
CA ARG A 82 -10.22 12.01 9.62
C ARG A 82 -11.33 11.64 10.61
N GLU A 83 -12.33 10.89 10.18
CA GLU A 83 -13.48 10.53 11.02
C GLU A 83 -13.06 9.66 12.21
N ILE A 84 -12.14 8.71 12.02
CA ILE A 84 -11.57 7.90 13.11
C ILE A 84 -10.77 8.76 14.09
N SER A 85 -9.97 9.72 13.60
CA SER A 85 -9.24 10.63 14.47
C SER A 85 -10.17 11.51 15.31
N LEU A 86 -11.29 11.97 14.75
CA LEU A 86 -12.29 12.75 15.48
C LEU A 86 -13.06 11.91 16.52
N ALA A 87 -13.28 10.62 16.25
CA ALA A 87 -13.98 9.70 17.13
C ALA A 87 -13.04 8.92 18.10
N ARG A 88 -11.78 9.33 18.24
CA ARG A 88 -10.74 8.55 18.95
C ARG A 88 -11.07 8.19 20.40
N GLU A 89 -11.80 9.06 21.10
CA GLU A 89 -12.18 8.83 22.51
C GLU A 89 -13.44 7.98 22.66
N ASP A 90 -14.24 7.83 21.60
CA ASP A 90 -15.49 7.07 21.59
C ASP A 90 -15.32 5.77 20.79
N LYS A 91 -15.09 4.68 21.52
CA LYS A 91 -14.94 3.34 20.91
C LYS A 91 -16.17 2.87 20.15
N SER A 92 -17.38 3.26 20.58
CA SER A 92 -18.62 2.85 19.92
C SER A 92 -18.71 3.51 18.55
N LYS A 93 -18.50 4.83 18.50
CA LYS A 93 -18.51 5.60 17.26
C LYS A 93 -17.39 5.18 16.30
N MET A 94 -16.20 4.91 16.83
CA MET A 94 -15.08 4.40 16.04
C MET A 94 -15.43 3.04 15.40
N SER A 95 -16.07 2.13 16.13
CA SER A 95 -16.49 0.83 15.60
C SER A 95 -17.57 0.96 14.53
N GLU A 96 -18.51 1.88 14.71
CA GLU A 96 -19.56 2.17 13.74
C GLU A 96 -18.98 2.67 12.41
N ILE A 97 -18.08 3.67 12.47
CA ILE A 97 -17.37 4.18 11.29
C ILE A 97 -16.58 3.05 10.62
N PHE A 98 -15.92 2.21 11.42
CA PHE A 98 -15.12 1.13 10.87
C PHE A 98 -15.94 0.12 10.08
N LEU A 99 -17.06 -0.33 10.67
CA LEU A 99 -17.96 -1.27 10.03
C LEU A 99 -18.61 -0.66 8.77
N ALA A 100 -18.99 0.62 8.83
CA ALA A 100 -19.56 1.31 7.68
C ALA A 100 -18.58 1.37 6.50
N ILE A 101 -17.32 1.77 6.73
CA ILE A 101 -16.30 1.83 5.68
C ILE A 101 -15.98 0.43 5.14
N MET A 102 -15.84 -0.56 6.01
CA MET A 102 -15.57 -1.94 5.58
C MET A 102 -16.72 -2.50 4.74
N PHE A 103 -17.98 -2.24 5.12
CA PHE A 103 -19.14 -2.65 4.35
C PHE A 103 -19.17 -2.01 2.96
N ILE A 104 -18.94 -0.69 2.88
CA ILE A 104 -18.87 0.03 1.61
C ILE A 104 -17.73 -0.53 0.75
N LYS A 105 -16.54 -0.77 1.32
CA LYS A 105 -15.42 -1.39 0.62
C LYS A 105 -15.78 -2.77 0.08
N THR A 106 -16.49 -3.61 0.84
CA THR A 106 -16.97 -4.92 0.34
C THR A 106 -17.86 -4.76 -0.89
N VAL A 107 -18.81 -3.81 -0.87
CA VAL A 107 -19.66 -3.52 -2.04
C VAL A 107 -18.83 -3.04 -3.23
N LEU A 108 -17.86 -2.14 -3.00
CA LEU A 108 -16.97 -1.64 -4.05
C LEU A 108 -16.08 -2.73 -4.64
N ILE A 109 -15.60 -3.68 -3.83
CA ILE A 109 -14.84 -4.84 -4.33
C ILE A 109 -15.71 -5.68 -5.27
N ILE A 110 -16.96 -5.95 -4.90
CA ILE A 110 -17.89 -6.72 -5.74
C ILE A 110 -18.15 -5.98 -7.07
N LEU A 111 -18.37 -4.67 -7.01
CA LEU A 111 -18.55 -3.84 -8.21
C LEU A 111 -17.28 -3.81 -9.08
N ALA A 112 -16.10 -3.69 -8.48
CA ALA A 112 -14.82 -3.72 -9.19
C ALA A 112 -14.55 -5.08 -9.83
N PHE A 113 -14.92 -6.17 -9.17
CA PHE A 113 -14.83 -7.52 -9.72
C PHE A 113 -15.77 -7.69 -10.91
N LEU A 114 -17.01 -7.22 -10.79
CA LEU A 114 -17.99 -7.27 -11.88
C LEU A 114 -17.54 -6.44 -13.09
N LEU A 115 -16.98 -5.25 -12.84
CA LEU A 115 -16.39 -4.42 -13.88
C LEU A 115 -15.23 -5.15 -14.59
N LEU A 116 -14.31 -5.75 -13.83
CA LEU A 116 -13.21 -6.54 -14.38
C LEU A 116 -13.73 -7.72 -15.23
N PHE A 117 -14.70 -8.46 -14.70
CA PHE A 117 -15.28 -9.62 -15.37
C PHE A 117 -15.91 -9.23 -16.71
N ILE A 118 -16.67 -8.12 -16.75
CA ILE A 118 -17.25 -7.60 -18.00
C ILE A 118 -16.15 -7.23 -18.98
N VAL A 119 -15.11 -6.51 -18.55
CA VAL A 119 -13.99 -6.13 -19.43
C VAL A 119 -13.29 -7.36 -20.02
N VAL A 120 -13.07 -8.40 -19.22
CA VAL A 120 -12.40 -9.61 -19.69
C VAL A 120 -13.26 -10.41 -20.67
N MET A 121 -14.59 -10.41 -20.50
CA MET A 121 -15.52 -11.14 -21.37
C MET A 121 -15.87 -10.40 -22.67
N VAL A 122 -15.89 -9.06 -22.66
CA VAL A 122 -16.28 -8.26 -23.84
C VAL A 122 -15.15 -8.14 -24.86
N PHE A 123 -13.90 -8.14 -24.41
CA PHE A 123 -12.74 -7.96 -25.28
C PHE A 123 -12.04 -9.30 -25.54
N ASP A 124 -12.16 -9.83 -26.75
CA ASP A 124 -11.55 -11.10 -27.19
C ASP A 124 -10.04 -11.22 -26.88
N ARG A 125 -9.35 -10.08 -26.85
CA ARG A 125 -7.92 -10.01 -26.51
C ARG A 125 -7.63 -10.40 -25.06
N PHE A 126 -8.55 -10.11 -24.13
CA PHE A 126 -8.41 -10.44 -22.70
C PHE A 126 -8.98 -11.82 -22.37
N THR A 127 -9.92 -12.32 -23.16
CA THR A 127 -10.56 -13.62 -22.93
C THR A 127 -9.58 -14.78 -23.06
N LYS A 128 -8.56 -14.67 -23.92
CA LYS A 128 -7.53 -15.72 -24.10
C LYS A 128 -6.71 -15.99 -22.84
N ASP A 129 -6.45 -14.95 -22.05
CA ASP A 129 -5.61 -15.03 -20.84
C ASP A 129 -6.39 -14.60 -19.58
N TYR A 130 -7.70 -14.86 -19.56
CA TYR A 130 -8.64 -14.40 -18.53
C TYR A 130 -8.19 -14.77 -17.10
N GLU A 131 -7.55 -15.93 -16.93
CA GLU A 131 -7.04 -16.42 -15.65
C GLU A 131 -6.06 -15.43 -15.01
N VAL A 132 -5.17 -14.82 -15.80
CA VAL A 132 -4.15 -13.89 -15.29
C VAL A 132 -4.83 -12.64 -14.73
N TYR A 133 -5.88 -12.14 -15.38
CA TYR A 133 -6.64 -10.99 -14.93
C TYR A 133 -7.42 -11.29 -13.65
N LEU A 134 -8.12 -12.42 -13.60
CA LEU A 134 -8.91 -12.82 -12.44
C LEU A 134 -8.03 -13.13 -11.22
N LEU A 135 -6.89 -13.79 -11.40
CA LEU A 135 -5.94 -14.07 -10.33
C LEU A 135 -5.28 -12.77 -9.81
N SER A 136 -4.98 -11.83 -10.72
CA SER A 136 -4.40 -10.52 -10.34
C SER A 136 -5.36 -9.70 -9.48
N PHE A 137 -6.68 -9.91 -9.59
CA PHE A 137 -7.68 -9.23 -8.75
C PHE A 137 -7.50 -9.52 -7.25
N GLY A 138 -6.82 -10.60 -6.88
CA GLY A 138 -6.40 -10.86 -5.50
C GLY A 138 -5.62 -9.69 -4.88
N LEU A 139 -4.90 -8.89 -5.69
CA LEU A 139 -4.23 -7.67 -5.24
C LEU A 139 -5.22 -6.61 -4.74
N VAL A 140 -6.35 -6.44 -5.43
CA VAL A 140 -7.40 -5.48 -5.06
C VAL A 140 -8.02 -5.90 -3.73
N ILE A 141 -8.33 -7.18 -3.58
CA ILE A 141 -8.88 -7.75 -2.35
C ILE A 141 -7.89 -7.55 -1.18
N GLY A 142 -6.62 -7.91 -1.39
CA GLY A 142 -5.59 -7.79 -0.37
C GLY A 142 -5.41 -6.35 0.13
N GLN A 143 -5.37 -5.38 -0.79
CA GLN A 143 -5.28 -3.96 -0.44
C GLN A 143 -6.54 -3.47 0.27
N ALA A 144 -7.72 -3.84 -0.21
CA ALA A 144 -8.97 -3.33 0.34
C ALA A 144 -9.26 -3.84 1.76
N ILE A 145 -8.89 -5.09 2.07
CA ILE A 145 -9.08 -5.72 3.39
C ILE A 145 -8.18 -5.08 4.45
N PHE A 146 -6.98 -4.62 4.08
CA PHE A 146 -6.04 -4.04 5.04
C PHE A 146 -6.42 -2.58 5.38
N PRO A 147 -6.91 -2.27 6.59
CA PRO A 147 -7.51 -0.98 6.89
C PRO A 147 -6.45 0.04 7.30
N VAL A 148 -5.59 0.44 6.36
CA VAL A 148 -4.51 1.43 6.61
C VAL A 148 -5.05 2.71 7.23
N TRP A 149 -6.17 3.23 6.71
CA TRP A 149 -6.87 4.42 7.20
C TRP A 149 -7.26 4.34 8.69
N PHE A 150 -7.58 3.15 9.18
CA PHE A 150 -7.92 2.95 10.59
C PHE A 150 -6.69 3.11 11.48
N PHE A 151 -5.59 2.44 11.12
CA PHE A 151 -4.32 2.54 11.85
C PHE A 151 -3.71 3.94 11.80
N GLN A 152 -3.88 4.63 10.66
CA GLN A 152 -3.55 6.04 10.51
C GLN A 152 -4.39 6.91 11.45
N GLY A 153 -5.71 6.72 11.47
CA GLY A 153 -6.64 7.52 12.27
C GLY A 153 -6.39 7.44 13.78
N ILE A 154 -5.95 6.28 14.28
CA ILE A 154 -5.62 6.08 15.70
C ILE A 154 -4.16 6.42 16.07
N GLU A 155 -3.36 6.88 15.10
CA GLU A 155 -1.92 7.18 15.22
C GLU A 155 -1.04 5.99 15.61
N LYS A 156 -1.49 4.75 15.34
CA LYS A 156 -0.72 3.52 15.62
C LYS A 156 -0.08 2.96 14.36
N MET A 157 0.77 3.78 13.74
CA MET A 157 1.50 3.43 12.51
C MET A 157 2.80 2.64 12.75
N LYS A 158 3.18 2.39 14.00
CA LYS A 158 4.50 1.79 14.36
C LYS A 158 4.69 0.33 13.91
N PHE A 159 3.65 -0.33 13.44
CA PHE A 159 3.71 -1.68 12.88
C PHE A 159 2.85 -1.73 11.61
N VAL A 160 3.40 -1.21 10.52
CA VAL A 160 2.96 -1.49 9.14
C VAL A 160 4.18 -2.01 8.40
#